data_AF-A0A833G0F5-F1
#
_entry.id   AF-A0A833G0F5-F1
#
_cell.length_a   1.000
_cell.length_b   1.000
_cell.length_c   1.000
_cell.angle_alpha   90.00
_cell.angle_beta   90.00
_cell.angle_gamma   90.00
#
_symmetry.space_group_name_H-M   'P 1'
#
loop_
_entity.id
_entity.type
_entity.pdbx_description
1 polymer ?
#
loop_
_entity_poly.entity_id
_entity_poly.type
_entity_poly.pdbx_seq_one_letter_code
_entity_poly.pdbx_strand_id
1 'polypeptide(L)'
;YVLSGGEIAAMALLDAVVRLLPGVMGNVLSGSSESFADGLLEYPQYTRPQVFEGRPIPAILTSGDHARVAAWRRAEAERITAERRPELLASRESTKPRD
;
A
#
# COMPACT_ATOMS: atom_id res chain seq x y z
N TYR A 1 -8.99 -9.10 -18.39
CA TYR A 1 -10.44 -9.40 -18.41
C TYR A 1 -11.07 -8.62 -19.55
N VAL A 2 -12.29 -8.96 -19.98
CA VAL A 2 -13.03 -8.26 -21.06
C VAL A 2 -14.27 -7.61 -20.47
N LEU A 3 -14.54 -6.37 -20.83
CA LEU A 3 -15.72 -5.60 -20.41
C LEU A 3 -16.69 -5.45 -21.59
N SER A 4 -17.98 -5.28 -21.30
CA SER A 4 -19.02 -5.05 -22.32
C SER A 4 -18.93 -3.68 -23.00
N GLY A 5 -18.26 -2.72 -22.35
CA GLY A 5 -18.14 -1.32 -22.78
C GLY A 5 -17.00 -0.63 -22.04
N GLY A 6 -16.70 0.61 -22.44
CA GLY A 6 -15.56 1.38 -21.92
C GLY A 6 -15.85 2.17 -20.64
N GLU A 7 -17.10 2.24 -20.19
CA GLU A 7 -17.56 3.14 -19.13
C GLU A 7 -16.87 2.84 -17.79
N ILE A 8 -16.77 1.57 -17.41
CA ILE A 8 -16.10 1.16 -16.15
C ILE A 8 -14.61 1.50 -16.21
N ALA A 9 -13.97 1.28 -17.36
CA ALA A 9 -12.55 1.61 -17.55
C ALA A 9 -12.32 3.13 -17.49
N ALA A 10 -13.20 3.92 -18.11
CA ALA A 10 -13.15 5.38 -18.08
C ALA A 10 -13.33 5.92 -16.65
N MET A 11 -14.30 5.39 -15.90
CA MET A 11 -14.50 5.79 -14.49
C MET A 11 -13.31 5.43 -13.61
N ALA A 12 -12.74 4.23 -13.76
CA ALA A 12 -11.56 3.82 -13.00
C ALA A 12 -10.34 4.72 -13.30
N LEU A 13 -10.14 5.08 -14.58
CA LEU A 13 -9.08 6.00 -14.98
C LEU A 13 -9.30 7.40 -14.40
N LEU A 14 -10.52 7.95 -14.53
CA LEU A 14 -10.86 9.26 -14.01
C LEU A 14 -10.66 9.32 -12.48
N ASP A 15 -11.14 8.32 -11.74
CA ASP A 15 -10.96 8.24 -10.29
C ASP A 15 -9.46 8.25 -9.91
N ALA A 16 -8.66 7.38 -10.53
CA ALA A 16 -7.23 7.30 -10.25
C ALA A 16 -6.48 8.61 -10.54
N VAL A 17 -6.81 9.29 -11.65
CA VAL A 17 -6.14 10.54 -12.05
C VAL A 17 -6.61 11.73 -11.21
N VAL A 18 -7.92 11.85 -10.95
CA VAL A 18 -8.50 12.97 -10.19
C VAL A 18 -7.95 12.99 -8.76
N ARG A 19 -7.71 11.82 -8.15
CA ARG A 19 -7.07 11.73 -6.82
C ARG A 19 -5.69 12.40 -6.76
N LEU A 20 -4.97 12.47 -7.87
CA LEU A 20 -3.64 13.10 -7.93
C LEU A 20 -3.71 14.63 -8.06
N LEU A 21 -4.90 15.21 -8.30
CA LEU A 21 -5.06 16.65 -8.42
C LEU A 21 -4.91 17.34 -7.05
N PRO A 22 -4.20 18.48 -6.98
CA PRO A 22 -4.04 19.23 -5.74
C PRO A 22 -5.39 19.59 -5.10
N GLY A 23 -5.51 19.36 -3.79
CA GLY A 23 -6.72 19.67 -3.02
C GLY A 23 -7.83 18.62 -3.05
N VAL A 24 -7.69 17.55 -3.85
CA VAL A 24 -8.66 16.44 -3.87
C VAL A 24 -8.43 15.49 -2.70
N MET A 25 -7.18 15.03 -2.52
CA MET A 25 -6.83 14.21 -1.35
C MET A 25 -6.61 15.10 -0.14
N GLY A 26 -7.39 14.87 0.93
CA GLY A 26 -7.34 15.69 2.14
C GLY A 26 -5.95 15.72 2.80
N ASN A 27 -5.35 14.55 3.05
CA ASN A 27 -3.97 14.45 3.51
C ASN A 27 -3.07 14.04 2.34
N VAL A 28 -2.17 14.95 1.93
CA VAL A 28 -1.23 14.75 0.83
C VAL A 28 -0.31 13.54 1.08
N LEU A 29 0.01 13.23 2.35
CA LEU A 29 0.86 12.10 2.69
C LEU A 29 0.18 10.75 2.46
N SER A 30 -1.16 10.69 2.37
CA SER A 30 -1.88 9.43 2.17
C SER A 30 -1.45 8.72 0.88
N GLY A 31 -1.20 9.47 -0.20
CA GLY A 31 -0.77 8.88 -1.47
C GLY A 31 0.62 8.25 -1.43
N SER A 32 1.48 8.63 -0.48
CA SER A 32 2.86 8.13 -0.38
C SER A 32 2.98 6.77 0.30
N SER A 33 1.95 6.33 1.03
CA SER A 33 1.94 5.04 1.75
C SER A 33 0.99 4.00 1.15
N GLU A 34 0.38 4.29 0.01
CA GLU A 34 -0.54 3.37 -0.68
C GLU A 34 0.19 2.23 -1.40
N SER A 35 -0.57 1.17 -1.71
CA SER A 35 -0.08 0.11 -2.60
C SER A 35 0.40 0.72 -3.92
N PHE A 36 1.48 0.16 -4.45
CA PHE A 36 2.14 0.52 -5.71
C PHE A 36 2.91 1.85 -5.71
N ALA A 37 2.77 2.72 -4.69
CA ALA A 37 3.49 4.00 -4.63
C ALA A 37 5.02 3.82 -4.73
N ASP A 38 5.56 2.82 -4.01
CA ASP A 38 6.99 2.46 -4.02
C ASP A 38 7.26 1.10 -4.67
N GLY A 39 6.33 0.60 -5.50
CA GLY A 39 6.41 -0.74 -6.09
C GLY A 39 6.22 -1.89 -5.09
N LEU A 40 5.61 -1.62 -3.93
CA LEU A 40 5.21 -2.61 -2.94
C LEU A 40 3.70 -2.58 -2.72
N LEU A 41 3.14 -3.70 -2.27
CA LEU A 41 1.81 -3.73 -1.66
C LEU A 41 1.86 -3.07 -0.28
N GLU A 42 0.74 -2.48 0.14
CA GLU A 42 0.61 -1.87 1.46
C GLU A 42 0.66 -2.92 2.58
N TYR A 43 1.19 -2.51 3.73
CA TYR A 43 1.23 -3.33 4.94
C TYR A 43 -0.18 -3.54 5.53
N PRO A 44 -0.42 -4.58 6.35
CA PRO A 44 -1.72 -4.85 6.93
C PRO A 44 -2.08 -3.77 7.95
N GLN A 45 -3.29 -3.26 7.81
CA GLN A 45 -3.84 -2.20 8.65
C GLN A 45 -4.62 -2.81 9.82
N TYR A 46 -4.47 -2.19 10.98
CA TYR A 46 -5.15 -2.59 12.22
C TYR A 46 -5.89 -1.39 12.79
N THR A 47 -7.07 -1.64 13.34
CA THR A 47 -7.86 -0.66 14.08
C THR A 47 -8.62 -1.39 15.19
N ARG A 48 -9.40 -0.65 15.97
CA ARG A 48 -10.20 -1.21 17.06
C ARG A 48 -11.15 -2.31 16.55
N PRO A 49 -11.45 -3.34 17.37
CA PRO A 49 -11.03 -3.55 18.76
C PRO A 49 -9.60 -4.12 18.91
N GLN A 50 -9.04 -4.09 20.13
CA GLN A 50 -7.68 -4.56 20.43
C GLN A 50 -7.48 -6.07 20.14
N VAL A 51 -8.55 -6.86 20.30
CA VAL A 51 -8.60 -8.28 19.98
C VAL A 51 -9.88 -8.54 19.21
N PHE A 52 -9.76 -9.13 18.03
CA PHE A 52 -10.88 -9.57 17.20
C PHE A 52 -10.76 -11.07 16.95
N GLU A 53 -11.77 -11.85 17.34
CA GLU A 53 -11.78 -13.33 17.20
C GLU A 53 -10.51 -14.00 17.75
N GLY A 54 -10.01 -13.54 18.91
CA GLY A 54 -8.79 -14.06 19.53
C GLY A 54 -7.48 -13.61 18.86
N ARG A 55 -7.53 -12.75 17.83
CA ARG A 55 -6.37 -12.19 17.14
C ARG A 55 -6.06 -10.79 17.67
N PRO A 56 -4.97 -10.59 18.41
CA PRO A 56 -4.60 -9.27 18.91
C PRO A 56 -3.96 -8.40 17.81
N ILE A 57 -4.00 -7.08 17.98
CA ILE A 57 -3.15 -6.16 17.23
C ILE A 57 -1.67 -6.47 17.57
N PRO A 58 -0.75 -6.53 16.58
CA PRO A 58 0.67 -6.72 16.83
C PRO A 58 1.21 -5.71 17.86
N ALA A 59 1.86 -6.20 18.92
CA ALA A 59 2.30 -5.36 20.04
C ALA A 59 3.23 -4.20 19.61
N ILE A 60 3.96 -4.36 18.50
CA ILE A 60 4.79 -3.31 17.92
C ILE A 60 3.97 -2.08 17.51
N LEU A 61 2.76 -2.27 17.00
CA LEU A 61 1.86 -1.20 16.55
C LEU A 61 1.28 -0.39 17.72
N THR A 62 1.37 -0.90 18.95
CA THR A 62 0.93 -0.22 20.17
C THR A 62 2.10 0.19 21.08
N SER A 63 3.34 0.08 20.60
CA SER A 63 4.55 0.33 21.41
C SER A 63 4.90 1.81 21.60
N GLY A 64 4.34 2.70 20.77
CA GLY A 64 4.74 4.12 20.70
C GLY A 64 6.09 4.37 20.01
N ASP A 65 6.82 3.32 19.62
CA ASP A 65 8.09 3.45 18.91
C ASP A 65 7.86 3.60 17.40
N HIS A 66 7.86 4.86 16.94
CA HIS A 66 7.62 5.18 15.54
C HIS A 66 8.63 4.55 14.58
N ALA A 67 9.90 4.45 14.97
CA ALA A 67 10.95 3.89 14.12
C ALA A 67 10.75 2.38 13.93
N ARG A 68 10.46 1.65 15.03
CA ARG A 68 10.17 0.22 14.95
C ARG A 68 8.86 -0.07 14.23
N VAL A 69 7.85 0.78 14.38
CA VAL A 69 6.59 0.67 13.62
C VAL A 69 6.85 0.84 12.12
N ALA A 70 7.63 1.85 11.72
CA ALA A 70 7.98 2.06 10.32
C ALA A 70 8.77 0.87 9.74
N ALA A 71 9.76 0.36 10.46
CA ALA A 71 10.52 -0.82 10.05
C ALA A 71 9.64 -2.07 9.91
N TRP A 72 8.72 -2.30 10.85
CA TRP A 72 7.78 -3.42 10.80
C TRP A 72 6.83 -3.31 9.61
N ARG A 73 6.24 -2.13 9.38
CA ARG A 73 5.36 -1.86 8.23
C ARG A 73 6.09 -2.14 6.92
N ARG A 74 7.35 -1.71 6.82
CA ARG A 74 8.19 -1.93 5.66
C ARG A 74 8.44 -3.42 5.39
N ALA A 75 8.86 -4.15 6.42
CA ALA A 75 9.12 -5.58 6.31
C ALA A 75 7.86 -6.36 5.91
N GLU A 76 6.70 -5.99 6.44
CA GLU A 76 5.44 -6.66 6.13
C GLU A 76 4.92 -6.34 4.72
N ALA A 77 5.09 -5.10 4.25
CA ALA A 77 4.84 -4.73 2.85
C ALA A 77 5.71 -5.56 1.89
N GLU A 78 7.00 -5.71 2.18
CA GLU A 78 7.92 -6.53 1.38
C GLU A 78 7.52 -8.01 1.40
N ARG A 79 7.17 -8.56 2.58
CA ARG A 79 6.71 -9.93 2.75
C ARG A 79 5.44 -10.22 1.93
N ILE A 80 4.42 -9.37 2.05
CA ILE A 80 3.14 -9.55 1.33
C ILE A 80 3.34 -9.38 -0.19
N THR A 81 4.21 -8.46 -0.61
CA THR A 81 4.54 -8.28 -2.03
C THR A 81 5.23 -9.52 -2.59
N ALA A 82 6.22 -10.07 -1.89
CA ALA A 82 6.90 -11.30 -2.30
C ALA A 82 5.94 -12.49 -2.41
N GLU A 83 4.99 -12.60 -1.48
CA GLU A 83 4.01 -13.69 -1.44
C GLU A 83 2.97 -13.58 -2.56
N ARG A 84 2.46 -12.37 -2.84
CA ARG A 84 1.27 -12.18 -3.69
C ARG A 84 1.55 -11.60 -5.06
N ARG A 85 2.62 -10.79 -5.20
CA ARG A 85 2.98 -10.04 -6.41
C ARG A 85 4.51 -9.99 -6.59
N PRO A 86 5.19 -11.14 -6.65
CA PRO A 86 6.66 -11.21 -6.70
C PRO A 86 7.26 -10.46 -7.89
N GLU A 87 6.51 -10.29 -8.98
CA GLU A 87 6.96 -9.55 -10.18
C GLU A 87 7.13 -8.04 -9.93
N LEU A 88 6.46 -7.47 -8.92
CA LEU A 88 6.68 -6.07 -8.52
C LEU A 88 8.09 -5.87 -7.93
N LEU A 89 8.62 -6.86 -7.22
CA LEU A 89 9.98 -6.81 -6.68
C LEU A 89 11.02 -6.87 -7.79
N ALA A 90 10.86 -7.77 -8.76
CA ALA A 90 11.76 -7.88 -9.91
C ALA A 90 11.78 -6.59 -10.75
N SER A 91 10.62 -5.98 -10.97
CA SER A 91 10.51 -4.71 -11.70
C SER A 91 11.23 -3.58 -10.96
N ARG A 92 11.12 -3.53 -9.63
CA ARG A 92 11.76 -2.52 -8.79
C ARG A 92 13.29 -2.60 -8.80
N GLU A 93 13.84 -3.81 -8.89
CA GLU A 93 15.29 -4.00 -9.06
C GLU A 93 15.79 -3.51 -10.42
N SER A 94 14.99 -3.69 -11.47
CA SER A 94 15.34 -3.23 -12.83
C SER A 94 15.35 -1.71 -12.99
N THR A 95 14.57 -0.99 -12.19
CA THR A 95 14.45 0.48 -12.23
C THR A 95 15.48 1.19 -11.34
N LYS A 96 16.22 0.45 -10.49
CA LYS A 96 17.36 1.06 -9.79
C LYS A 96 18.41 1.47 -10.82
N PRO A 97 18.94 2.71 -10.78
CA PRO A 97 20.08 3.07 -11.60
C PRO A 97 21.20 2.05 -11.35
N ARG A 98 21.76 1.50 -12.43
CA ARG A 98 22.94 0.64 -12.35
C ARG A 98 24.14 1.57 -12.13
N ASP A 99 24.92 1.28 -11.10
CA ASP A 99 26.19 1.96 -10.81
C ASP A 99 27.18 1.81 -11.98
#